data_AF-A0A512HRG5-F1
#
_entry.id   AF-A0A512HRG5-F1
#
_cell.length_a   1.000
_cell.length_b   1.000
_cell.length_c   1.000
_cell.angle_alpha   90.00
_cell.angle_beta   90.00
_cell.angle_gamma   90.00
#
_symmetry.space_group_name_H-M   'P 1'
#
loop_
_entity.id
_entity.type
_entity.pdbx_description
1 polymer ?
#
loop_
_entity_poly.entity_id
_entity_poly.type
_entity_poly.pdbx_seq_one_letter_code
_entity_poly.pdbx_strand_id
1 'polypeptide(L)'
;MDRHVRTPDGVGWTVRVGRPGLRGRDGDLVIGGGEGAGGFGPLLVVVGLVLLLVLTPVLVNSGRGWVLLGLPVLAVAGWVLLARYPVELRRDGSAKPLHRTLVAGRSAARRVAGELADEIARTPDAELTG
;
A
#
# COMPACT_ATOMS: atom_id res chain seq x y z
N MET A 1 7.59 -7.12 5.81
CA MET A 1 8.81 -6.46 6.33
C MET A 1 8.47 -6.22 7.75
N ASP A 2 9.23 -6.85 8.62
CA ASP A 2 8.84 -7.05 10.00
C ASP A 2 9.97 -6.39 10.80
N ARG A 3 9.64 -5.31 11.51
CA ARG A 3 10.59 -4.53 12.31
C ARG A 3 10.19 -4.72 13.76
N HIS A 4 11.11 -5.28 14.54
CA HIS A 4 10.97 -5.42 15.97
C HIS A 4 11.54 -4.18 16.65
N VAL A 5 10.78 -3.59 17.56
CA VAL A 5 11.14 -2.43 18.37
C VAL A 5 10.76 -2.72 19.81
N ARG A 6 11.48 -2.10 20.74
CA ARG A 6 11.09 -2.08 22.15
C ARG A 6 10.77 -0.66 22.57
N THR A 7 9.75 -0.52 23.40
CA THR A 7 9.48 0.73 24.10
C THR A 7 10.56 1.01 25.16
N PRO A 8 10.66 2.24 25.69
CA PRO A 8 11.62 2.59 26.74
C PRO A 8 11.49 1.74 28.01
N ASP A 9 10.30 1.26 28.31
CA ASP A 9 9.98 0.36 29.43
C ASP A 9 10.24 -1.13 29.12
N GLY A 10 10.78 -1.43 27.94
CA GLY A 10 11.27 -2.75 27.56
C GLY A 10 10.21 -3.68 26.94
N VAL A 11 9.00 -3.19 26.66
CA VAL A 11 7.95 -3.97 26.02
C VAL A 11 8.25 -4.15 24.53
N GLY A 12 8.21 -5.40 24.07
CA GLY A 12 8.44 -5.74 22.66
C GLY A 12 7.23 -5.46 21.77
N TRP A 13 7.50 -4.86 20.62
CA TRP A 13 6.53 -4.56 19.58
C TRP A 13 7.08 -4.97 18.21
N THR A 14 6.18 -5.43 17.36
CA THR A 14 6.46 -5.84 15.99
C THR A 14 5.60 -5.02 15.04
N VAL A 15 6.25 -4.22 14.19
CA VAL A 15 5.62 -3.48 13.08
C VAL A 15 5.78 -4.30 11.80
N ARG A 16 4.68 -4.73 11.20
CA ARG A 16 4.68 -5.57 10.00
C ARG A 16 4.01 -4.86 8.84
N VAL A 17 4.74 -4.73 7.73
CA VAL A 17 4.15 -4.39 6.43
C VAL A 17 3.76 -5.69 5.72
N GLY A 18 2.46 -5.95 5.66
CA GLY A 18 1.86 -7.08 4.96
C GLY A 18 1.83 -6.87 3.44
N ARG A 19 1.57 -7.95 2.71
CA ARG A 19 1.34 -7.88 1.26
C ARG A 19 -0.11 -7.51 0.99
N PRO A 20 -0.41 -6.71 -0.06
CA PRO A 20 -1.76 -6.49 -0.51
C PRO A 20 -2.37 -7.84 -0.90
N GLY A 21 -3.44 -8.24 -0.22
CA GLY A 21 -4.18 -9.46 -0.51
C GLY A 21 -5.40 -9.14 -1.35
N LEU A 22 -5.72 -10.00 -2.33
CA LEU A 22 -6.95 -9.92 -3.13
C LEU A 22 -8.21 -10.25 -2.31
N ARG A 23 -8.04 -10.87 -1.14
CA ARG A 23 -9.11 -11.21 -0.20
C ARG A 23 -8.54 -11.18 1.21
N GLY A 24 -8.84 -10.12 1.97
CA GLY A 24 -8.54 -10.10 3.40
C GLY A 24 -9.39 -11.13 4.13
N ARG A 25 -8.81 -11.82 5.13
CA ARG A 25 -9.50 -12.78 6.00
C ARG A 25 -10.68 -12.15 6.77
N ASP A 26 -10.71 -10.81 6.85
CA ASP A 26 -11.73 -9.97 7.49
C ASP A 26 -12.56 -9.14 6.48
N GLY A 27 -12.63 -9.53 5.20
CA GLY A 27 -13.51 -8.88 4.22
C GLY A 27 -12.98 -7.61 3.57
N ASP A 28 -11.79 -7.13 3.95
CA ASP A 28 -11.17 -5.98 3.31
C ASP A 28 -10.64 -6.30 1.91
N LEU A 29 -11.48 -6.03 0.90
CA LEU A 29 -11.05 -5.84 -0.47
C LEU A 29 -10.48 -4.43 -0.59
N VAL A 30 -9.19 -4.23 -0.34
CA VAL A 30 -8.59 -2.87 -0.36
C VAL A 30 -8.09 -2.53 -1.76
N ILE A 31 -9.01 -2.45 -2.71
CA ILE A 31 -8.86 -1.65 -3.93
C ILE A 31 -9.59 -0.34 -3.65
N GLY A 32 -9.05 0.43 -2.71
CA GLY A 32 -9.70 1.65 -2.22
C GLY A 32 -9.17 2.87 -2.95
N GLY A 33 -9.94 3.37 -3.92
CA GLY A 33 -10.04 4.81 -4.12
C GLY A 33 -10.62 5.39 -2.83
N GLY A 34 -9.81 6.11 -2.06
CA GLY A 34 -10.27 6.81 -0.87
C GLY A 34 -9.84 8.25 -1.00
N GLU A 35 -10.72 9.14 -0.58
CA GLU A 35 -10.73 10.58 -0.85
C GLU A 35 -9.49 11.35 -0.35
N GLY A 36 -8.55 10.68 0.33
CA GLY A 36 -7.26 11.23 0.76
C GLY A 36 -6.01 10.70 0.03
N ALA A 37 -6.14 9.80 -0.94
CA ALA A 37 -5.00 9.20 -1.65
C ALA A 37 -4.61 9.98 -2.92
N GLY A 38 -4.46 11.30 -2.81
CA GLY A 38 -4.15 12.21 -3.92
C GLY A 38 -2.67 12.26 -4.28
N GLY A 39 -2.11 11.17 -4.82
CA GLY A 39 -0.82 11.21 -5.51
C GLY A 39 -0.99 11.41 -7.02
N PHE A 40 -0.04 12.07 -7.70
CA PHE A 40 -0.05 12.23 -9.16
C PHE A 40 0.03 10.91 -9.94
N GLY A 41 0.57 9.84 -9.33
CA GLY A 41 0.81 8.54 -9.98
C GLY A 41 -0.47 7.86 -10.50
N PRO A 42 -1.49 7.62 -9.64
CA PRO A 42 -2.79 7.12 -10.07
C PRO A 42 -3.43 7.93 -11.20
N LEU A 43 -3.36 9.27 -11.12
CA LEU A 43 -3.91 10.17 -12.14
C LEU A 43 -3.19 9.98 -13.49
N LEU A 44 -1.86 9.90 -13.49
CA LEU A 44 -1.07 9.65 -14.70
C LEU A 44 -1.40 8.31 -15.34
N VAL A 45 -1.64 7.26 -14.54
CA VAL A 45 -2.03 5.95 -15.07
C VAL A 45 -3.42 6.01 -15.71
N VAL A 46 -4.40 6.63 -15.04
CA VAL A 46 -5.76 6.78 -15.59
C VAL A 46 -5.73 7.61 -16.88
N VAL A 47 -5.06 8.77 -16.86
CA VAL A 47 -4.92 9.62 -18.05
C VAL A 47 -4.21 8.87 -19.17
N GLY A 48 -3.14 8.12 -18.86
CA GLY A 48 -2.43 7.29 -19.83
C GLY A 48 -3.33 6.22 -20.46
N LEU A 49 -4.15 5.52 -19.66
CA LEU A 49 -5.09 4.50 -20.13
C LEU A 49 -6.18 5.09 -21.03
N VAL A 50 -6.75 6.23 -20.63
CA VAL A 50 -7.76 6.96 -21.43
C VAL A 50 -7.17 7.42 -22.76
N LEU A 51 -5.96 8.01 -22.74
CA LEU A 51 -5.28 8.45 -23.95
C LEU A 51 -5.04 7.27 -24.89
N LEU A 52 -4.61 6.12 -24.36
CA LEU A 52 -4.34 4.92 -25.15
C LEU A 52 -5.61 4.34 -25.78
N LEU A 53 -6.74 4.35 -25.05
CA LEU A 53 -8.05 3.98 -25.58
C LEU A 53 -8.47 4.88 -26.75
N VAL A 54 -8.31 6.20 -26.61
CA VAL A 54 -8.63 7.16 -27.68
C VAL A 54 -7.71 6.98 -28.90
N LEU A 55 -6.43 6.68 -28.68
CA LEU A 55 -5.46 6.44 -29.76
C LEU A 55 -5.51 5.02 -30.34
N THR A 56 -6.25 4.09 -29.73
CA THR A 56 -6.38 2.69 -30.17
C THR A 56 -6.75 2.57 -31.66
N PRO A 57 -7.82 3.22 -32.17
CA PRO A 57 -8.16 3.12 -33.59
C PRO A 57 -7.05 3.63 -34.52
N VAL A 58 -6.34 4.69 -34.11
CA VAL A 58 -5.21 5.25 -34.88
C VAL A 58 -4.03 4.29 -34.90
N LEU A 59 -3.70 3.69 -33.75
CA LEU A 59 -2.60 2.72 -33.59
C LEU A 59 -2.82 1.44 -34.40
N VAL A 60 -4.06 0.94 -34.43
CA VAL A 60 -4.42 -0.25 -35.22
C VAL A 60 -4.29 0.05 -36.72
N ASN A 61 -4.82 1.19 -37.18
CA ASN A 61 -4.81 1.55 -38.60
C ASN A 61 -3.39 1.88 -39.14
N SER A 62 -2.45 2.23 -38.25
CA SER A 62 -1.06 2.55 -38.60
C SER A 62 -0.10 1.36 -38.46
N GLY A 63 -0.62 0.13 -38.25
CA GLY A 63 0.20 -1.07 -38.08
C GLY A 63 0.97 -1.11 -36.74
N ARG A 64 0.66 -0.19 -35.82
CA ARG A 64 1.28 -0.07 -34.49
C ARG A 64 0.41 -0.66 -33.39
N GLY A 65 -0.51 -1.56 -33.74
CA GLY A 65 -1.39 -2.26 -32.78
C GLY A 65 -0.62 -3.04 -31.71
N TRP A 66 0.64 -3.39 -31.94
CA TRP A 66 1.53 -4.00 -30.95
C TRP A 66 1.72 -3.14 -29.68
N VAL A 67 1.53 -1.81 -29.74
CA VAL A 67 1.55 -0.92 -28.58
C VAL A 67 0.46 -1.28 -27.56
N LEU A 68 -0.64 -1.89 -28.02
CA LEU A 68 -1.73 -2.38 -27.17
C LEU A 68 -1.29 -3.56 -26.29
N LEU A 69 -0.21 -4.28 -26.64
CA LEU A 69 0.40 -5.29 -25.76
C LEU A 69 0.97 -4.67 -24.47
N GLY A 70 1.20 -3.35 -24.45
CA GLY A 70 1.58 -2.61 -23.24
C GLY A 70 0.43 -2.33 -22.27
N LEU A 71 -0.84 -2.47 -22.69
CA LEU A 71 -2.00 -2.27 -21.81
C LEU A 71 -2.00 -3.16 -20.57
N PRO A 72 -1.78 -4.49 -20.64
CA PRO A 72 -1.70 -5.31 -19.44
C PRO A 72 -0.56 -4.88 -18.52
N VAL A 73 0.57 -4.41 -19.07
CA VAL A 73 1.69 -3.91 -18.25
C VAL A 73 1.31 -2.62 -17.53
N LEU A 74 0.63 -1.70 -18.21
CA LEU A 74 0.11 -0.45 -17.62
C LEU A 74 -0.98 -0.72 -16.58
N ALA A 75 -1.87 -1.67 -16.83
CA ALA A 75 -2.89 -2.09 -15.88
C ALA A 75 -2.26 -2.68 -14.61
N VAL A 76 -1.25 -3.54 -14.75
CA VAL A 76 -0.49 -4.10 -13.61
C VAL A 76 0.29 -3.01 -12.88
N ALA A 77 0.92 -2.08 -13.58
CA ALA A 77 1.61 -0.95 -12.96
C ALA A 77 0.65 -0.05 -12.17
N GLY A 78 -0.51 0.26 -12.76
CA GLY A 78 -1.61 0.96 -12.09
C GLY A 78 -2.10 0.24 -10.85
N TRP A 79 -2.29 -1.07 -10.96
CA TRP A 79 -2.67 -1.92 -9.83
C TRP A 79 -1.65 -1.86 -8.70
N VAL A 80 -0.36 -1.95 -9.00
CA VAL A 80 0.73 -1.90 -8.01
C VAL A 80 0.80 -0.52 -7.34
N LEU A 81 0.53 0.55 -8.08
CA LEU A 81 0.50 1.92 -7.56
C LEU A 81 -0.71 2.20 -6.67
N LEU A 82 -1.87 1.62 -7.02
CA LEU A 82 -3.11 1.73 -6.27
C LEU A 82 -3.21 0.73 -5.11
N ALA A 83 -2.36 -0.30 -5.10
CA ALA A 83 -2.35 -1.31 -4.05
C ALA A 83 -2.05 -0.68 -2.69
N ARG A 84 -2.98 -0.85 -1.75
CA ARG A 84 -2.77 -0.47 -0.36
C ARG A 84 -2.12 -1.61 0.41
N TYR A 85 -1.06 -1.29 1.11
CA TYR A 85 -0.30 -2.21 1.94
C TYR A 85 -0.79 -2.09 3.39
N PRO A 86 -1.22 -3.20 4.01
CA PRO A 86 -1.55 -3.20 5.42
C PRO A 86 -0.27 -3.03 6.25
N VAL A 87 -0.29 -2.06 7.15
CA VAL A 87 0.70 -1.87 8.22
C VAL A 87 0.03 -2.33 9.51
N GLU A 88 0.57 -3.39 10.08
CA GLU A 88 0.07 -4.05 11.28
C GLU A 88 1.00 -3.76 12.45
N LEU A 89 0.41 -3.37 13.58
CA LEU A 89 1.10 -3.20 14.85
C LEU A 89 0.74 -4.36 15.76
N ARG A 90 1.76 -5.08 16.25
CA ARG A 90 1.58 -6.22 17.15
C ARG A 90 2.44 -6.03 18.38
N ARG A 91 1.85 -6.19 19.57
CA ARG A 91 2.61 -6.35 20.80
C ARG A 91 3.17 -7.77 20.88
N ASP A 92 4.41 -7.93 21.30
CA ASP A 92 5.03 -9.24 21.46
C ASP A 92 4.27 -10.04 22.53
N GLY A 93 3.88 -11.26 22.19
CA GLY A 93 2.95 -12.08 22.99
C GLY A 93 1.47 -11.96 22.60
N SER A 94 1.09 -10.99 21.75
CA SER A 94 -0.28 -10.91 21.21
C SER A 94 -0.47 -11.77 19.96
N ALA A 95 -1.47 -12.64 19.99
CA ALA A 95 -1.87 -13.44 18.83
C ALA A 95 -2.53 -12.61 17.71
N LYS A 96 -3.08 -11.43 18.04
CA LYS A 96 -3.81 -10.55 17.10
C LYS A 96 -3.12 -9.19 16.93
N PRO A 97 -3.21 -8.56 15.74
CA PRO A 97 -2.79 -7.19 15.55
C PRO A 97 -3.65 -6.24 16.39
N LEU A 98 -2.97 -5.37 17.14
CA LEU A 98 -3.58 -4.37 18.01
C LEU A 98 -4.07 -3.16 17.20
N HIS A 99 -3.32 -2.82 16.15
CA HIS A 99 -3.71 -1.77 15.22
C HIS A 99 -3.40 -2.19 13.78
N ARG A 100 -4.29 -1.83 12.85
CA ARG A 100 -4.13 -2.12 11.41
C ARG A 100 -4.52 -0.89 10.62
N THR A 101 -3.58 -0.39 9.81
CA THR A 101 -3.81 0.73 8.90
C THR A 101 -3.44 0.36 7.46
N LEU A 102 -4.05 1.02 6.48
CA LEU A 102 -3.90 0.72 5.05
C LEU A 102 -3.24 1.91 4.35
N VAL A 103 -2.00 1.71 3.89
CA VAL A 103 -1.21 2.78 3.27
C VAL A 103 -1.06 2.51 1.76
N ALA A 104 -1.38 3.51 0.94
CA ALA A 104 -1.21 3.39 -0.52
C ALA A 104 0.28 3.38 -0.90
N GLY A 105 0.71 2.34 -1.62
CA GLY A 105 2.08 2.22 -2.11
C GLY A 105 3.08 1.65 -1.11
N ARG A 106 4.01 0.83 -1.62
CA ARG A 106 4.98 0.08 -0.81
C ARG A 106 6.01 0.95 -0.10
N SER A 107 6.49 2.00 -0.76
CA SER A 107 7.48 2.93 -0.21
C SER A 107 6.89 3.75 0.94
N ALA A 108 5.69 4.30 0.75
CA ALA A 108 4.95 5.01 1.78
C ALA A 108 4.65 4.10 2.98
N ALA A 109 4.18 2.88 2.75
CA ALA A 109 3.93 1.91 3.83
C ALA A 109 5.20 1.59 4.65
N ARG A 110 6.36 1.50 3.99
CA ARG A 110 7.65 1.34 4.68
C ARG A 110 8.06 2.57 5.48
N ARG A 111 7.82 3.77 4.95
CA ARG A 111 8.10 5.03 5.67
C ARG A 111 7.23 5.13 6.92
N VAL A 112 5.91 4.92 6.79
CA VAL A 112 4.96 4.91 7.91
C VAL A 112 5.32 3.85 8.94
N ALA A 113 5.68 2.63 8.50
CA ALA A 113 6.16 1.60 9.42
C ALA A 113 7.47 1.99 10.13
N GLY A 114 8.33 2.75 9.46
CA GLY A 114 9.55 3.32 10.04
C GLY A 114 9.23 4.36 11.11
N GLU A 115 8.39 5.33 10.78
CA GLU A 115 7.95 6.39 11.70
C GLU A 115 7.22 5.82 12.92
N LEU A 116 6.32 4.84 12.73
CA LEU A 116 5.66 4.13 13.84
C LEU A 116 6.66 3.40 14.74
N ALA A 117 7.66 2.75 14.16
CA ALA A 117 8.69 2.05 14.93
C ALA A 117 9.55 3.04 15.73
N ASP A 118 9.88 4.20 15.16
CA ASP A 118 10.67 5.22 15.84
C ASP A 118 9.84 5.94 16.93
N GLU A 119 8.52 6.04 16.75
CA GLU A 119 7.60 6.55 17.78
C GLU A 119 7.49 5.59 18.97
N ILE A 120 7.26 4.29 18.71
CA ILE A 120 7.20 3.27 19.77
C ILE A 120 8.50 3.21 20.56
N ALA A 121 9.65 3.44 19.92
CA ALA A 121 10.94 3.46 20.62
C ALA A 121 11.08 4.63 21.60
N ARG A 122 10.29 5.70 21.46
CA ARG A 122 10.34 6.91 22.28
C ARG A 122 9.19 7.01 23.28
N THR A 123 8.08 6.34 23.01
CA THR A 123 6.85 6.41 23.80
C THR A 123 6.76 5.22 24.77
N PRO A 124 6.50 5.44 26.07
CA PRO A 124 6.24 4.35 27.02
C PRO A 124 5.00 3.52 26.63
N ASP A 125 5.00 2.22 26.91
CA ASP A 125 3.89 1.32 26.52
C ASP A 125 2.52 1.78 27.03
N ALA A 126 2.47 2.36 28.24
CA ALA A 126 1.24 2.86 28.85
C ALA A 126 0.52 3.93 28.01
N GLU A 127 1.25 4.72 27.23
CA GLU A 127 0.70 5.76 26.34
C GLU A 127 0.28 5.18 24.97
N LEU A 128 0.75 3.99 24.62
CA LEU A 128 0.46 3.32 23.34
C LEU A 128 -0.82 2.47 23.38
N THR A 129 -1.24 2.03 24.57
CA THR A 129 -2.41 1.14 24.77
C THR A 129 -3.61 1.79 25.45
N GLY A 130 -3.67 3.13 25.46
CA GLY A 130 -4.74 3.91 26.08
C GLY A 130 -6.16 3.42 25.77
#